data_AF-A0A401VXK0-F1
#
_entry.id   AF-A0A401VXK0-F1
#
_cell.length_a   1.000
_cell.length_b   1.000
_cell.length_c   1.000
_cell.angle_alpha   90.00
_cell.angle_beta   90.00
_cell.angle_gamma   90.00
#
_symmetry.space_group_name_H-M   'P 1'
#
loop_
_entity.id
_entity.type
_entity.pdbx_description
1 polymer ?
#
loop_
_entity_poly.entity_id
_entity_poly.type
_entity_poly.pdbx_seq_one_letter_code
_entity_poly.pdbx_strand_id
1 'polypeptide(L)'
;MSHQPQPPGANRNQHAVTFQPAPLHAIAQGNWQDCLPPLWPREARRAKCTDAMLKRIIGVHRIEPWLAERLVQPMLAELLSIGLWKISGDGMYAGLWPGPPGAQCHCVLFNPLSKAIFSYGTHHGEYDCGVSLPARAPRLWLPAPRKQEGFPPPGLDLSGWRHVLRASATSPVRITWPALEDFAARTSGRPLAPHTLGSTYLTAAGRAHRLAPVMNSLPQRHDAYWIDDQGPLRLRWRVAVEPHQSKPTVTQIRTADGPVTRVRAHGGSNGTRPAGRPRPHQ
;
A
#
# COMPACT_ATOMS: atom_id res chain seq x y z
N MET A 1 -14.93 -50.06 -23.28
CA MET A 1 -14.13 -49.43 -22.21
C MET A 1 -13.34 -48.32 -22.86
N SER A 2 -13.84 -47.09 -22.78
CA SER A 2 -13.31 -45.94 -23.53
C SER A 2 -12.68 -44.95 -22.56
N HIS A 3 -11.36 -44.79 -22.67
CA HIS A 3 -10.61 -43.79 -21.92
C HIS A 3 -10.92 -42.39 -22.46
N GLN A 4 -11.47 -41.52 -21.60
CA GLN A 4 -11.48 -40.08 -21.83
C GLN A 4 -10.12 -39.49 -21.44
N PRO A 5 -9.49 -38.65 -22.28
CA PRO A 5 -8.33 -37.86 -21.87
C PRO A 5 -8.79 -36.64 -21.05
N GLN A 6 -8.19 -36.45 -19.88
CA GLN A 6 -8.31 -35.23 -19.09
C GLN A 6 -7.57 -34.08 -19.79
N PRO A 7 -8.07 -32.82 -19.72
CA PRO A 7 -7.35 -31.66 -20.20
C PRO A 7 -6.20 -31.29 -19.23
N PRO A 8 -5.06 -30.79 -19.73
CA PRO A 8 -3.92 -30.45 -18.90
C PRO A 8 -4.24 -29.26 -18.00
N GLY A 9 -4.05 -29.46 -16.70
CA GLY A 9 -4.12 -28.42 -15.68
C GLY A 9 -3.16 -27.28 -16.00
N ALA A 10 -3.69 -26.07 -16.01
CA ALA A 10 -2.92 -24.84 -16.11
C ALA A 10 -1.98 -24.72 -14.92
N ASN A 11 -0.73 -25.11 -15.15
CA ASN A 11 0.38 -24.88 -14.25
C ASN A 11 0.66 -23.37 -14.23
N ARG A 12 -0.04 -22.62 -13.37
CA ARG A 12 0.27 -21.22 -13.06
C ARG A 12 1.52 -21.21 -12.16
N ASN A 13 2.66 -21.49 -12.77
CA ASN A 13 3.94 -20.97 -12.31
C ASN A 13 3.87 -19.45 -12.46
N GLN A 14 3.30 -18.77 -11.46
CA GLN A 14 3.70 -17.40 -11.20
C GLN A 14 5.18 -17.50 -10.84
N HIS A 15 6.04 -17.00 -11.72
CA HIS A 15 7.44 -16.79 -11.42
C HIS A 15 7.51 -15.96 -10.13
N ALA A 16 7.70 -16.65 -9.00
CA ALA A 16 8.28 -16.05 -7.83
C ALA A 16 9.67 -15.62 -8.29
N VAL A 17 9.79 -14.34 -8.67
CA VAL A 17 11.11 -13.74 -8.82
C VAL A 17 11.72 -13.87 -7.44
N THR A 18 12.61 -14.84 -7.27
CA THR A 18 13.44 -15.02 -6.08
C THR A 18 14.41 -13.84 -6.07
N PHE A 19 13.90 -12.66 -5.72
CA PHE A 19 14.73 -11.56 -5.28
C PHE A 19 15.35 -12.05 -3.98
N GLN A 20 16.55 -12.63 -4.04
CA GLN A 20 17.41 -12.59 -2.87
C GLN A 20 17.66 -11.11 -2.61
N PRO A 21 17.12 -10.54 -1.51
CA PRO A 21 17.33 -9.14 -1.32
C PRO A 21 18.81 -8.95 -1.00
N ALA A 22 19.51 -8.14 -1.81
CA ALA A 22 20.91 -7.73 -1.60
C ALA A 22 21.37 -7.64 -0.12
N PRO A 23 20.57 -7.08 0.82
CA PRO A 23 20.94 -7.08 2.24
C PRO A 23 21.04 -8.48 2.87
N LEU A 24 20.15 -9.43 2.57
CA LEU A 24 20.23 -10.80 3.11
C LEU A 24 21.40 -11.59 2.52
N HIS A 25 21.73 -11.37 1.26
CA HIS A 25 22.92 -11.97 0.65
C HIS A 25 24.21 -11.43 1.31
N ALA A 26 24.30 -10.11 1.52
CA ALA A 26 25.42 -9.50 2.24
C ALA A 26 25.51 -9.95 3.71
N ILE A 27 24.36 -10.19 4.36
CA ILE A 27 24.31 -10.72 5.72
C ILE A 27 24.76 -12.18 5.77
N ALA A 28 24.32 -13.00 4.82
CA ALA A 28 24.68 -14.42 4.76
C ALA A 28 26.18 -14.66 4.45
N GLN A 29 26.85 -13.71 3.78
CA GLN A 29 28.24 -13.84 3.36
C GLN A 29 29.25 -13.11 4.25
N GLY A 30 28.79 -12.20 5.10
CA GLY A 30 29.66 -11.37 5.93
C GLY A 30 29.94 -11.98 7.32
N ASN A 31 30.99 -11.47 7.96
CA ASN A 31 31.20 -11.70 9.39
C ASN A 31 30.32 -10.73 10.19
N TRP A 32 29.22 -11.25 10.74
CA TRP A 32 28.24 -10.49 11.50
C TRP A 32 28.14 -10.99 12.93
N GLN A 33 28.21 -10.07 13.89
CA GLN A 33 28.12 -10.37 15.33
C GLN A 33 26.80 -9.86 15.89
N ASP A 34 26.18 -10.60 16.79
CA ASP A 34 24.98 -10.15 17.49
C ASP A 34 25.28 -8.89 18.31
N CYS A 35 24.35 -7.93 18.31
CA CYS A 35 24.53 -6.67 19.03
C CYS A 35 23.19 -6.10 19.52
N LEU A 36 23.28 -5.03 20.30
CA LEU A 36 22.12 -4.22 20.68
C LEU A 36 21.68 -3.31 19.53
N PRO A 37 20.41 -2.86 19.52
CA PRO A 37 19.93 -1.89 18.53
C PRO A 37 20.81 -0.63 18.50
N PRO A 38 21.16 -0.10 17.31
CA PRO A 38 21.98 1.10 17.18
C PRO A 38 21.23 2.40 17.48
N LEU A 39 19.90 2.34 17.62
CA LEU A 39 19.02 3.49 17.81
C LEU A 39 17.99 3.20 18.89
N TRP A 40 17.65 4.24 19.65
CA TRP A 40 16.52 4.18 20.57
C TRP A 40 15.20 4.33 19.78
N PRO A 41 14.05 3.84 20.29
CA PRO A 41 12.78 3.91 19.55
C PRO A 41 12.37 5.32 19.09
N ARG A 42 12.77 6.36 19.83
CA ARG A 42 12.53 7.76 19.45
C ARG A 42 13.41 8.21 18.28
N GLU A 43 14.64 7.70 18.19
CA GLU A 43 15.60 8.03 17.13
C GLU A 43 15.32 7.24 15.85
N ALA A 44 14.83 6.00 16.00
CA ALA A 44 14.38 5.16 14.90
C ALA A 44 13.33 5.86 14.01
N ARG A 45 12.46 6.68 14.61
CA ARG A 45 11.45 7.51 13.90
C ARG A 45 12.02 8.64 13.06
N ARG A 46 13.31 8.96 13.25
CA ARG A 46 14.05 10.00 12.52
C ARG A 46 15.04 9.40 11.54
N ALA A 47 15.09 8.07 11.42
CA ALA A 47 15.96 7.41 10.47
C ALA A 47 15.60 7.84 9.04
N LYS A 48 16.60 8.29 8.29
CA LYS A 48 16.38 8.72 6.91
C LYS A 48 16.15 7.52 6.01
N CYS A 49 15.11 7.61 5.18
CA CYS A 49 14.81 6.64 4.13
C CYS A 49 15.27 7.21 2.79
N THR A 50 15.99 6.40 2.01
CA THR A 50 16.35 6.79 0.63
C THR A 50 15.18 6.56 -0.32
N ASP A 51 15.14 7.30 -1.43
CA ASP A 51 14.13 7.07 -2.49
C ASP A 51 14.20 5.66 -3.07
N ALA A 52 15.40 5.09 -3.18
CA ALA A 52 15.63 3.74 -3.65
C ALA A 52 14.95 2.70 -2.72
N MET A 53 15.09 2.91 -1.40
CA MET A 53 14.42 2.08 -0.40
C MET A 53 12.90 2.21 -0.48
N LEU A 54 12.37 3.44 -0.61
CA LEU A 54 10.94 3.67 -0.73
C LEU A 54 10.37 2.97 -1.97
N LYS A 55 11.02 3.11 -3.14
CA LYS A 55 10.65 2.39 -4.37
C LYS A 55 10.63 0.88 -4.17
N ARG A 56 11.58 0.35 -3.40
CA ARG A 56 11.65 -1.08 -3.09
C ARG A 56 10.49 -1.55 -2.22
N ILE A 57 10.17 -0.81 -1.16
CA ILE A 57 9.00 -1.10 -0.31
C ILE A 57 7.71 -1.07 -1.13
N ILE A 58 7.53 -0.05 -1.97
CA ILE A 58 6.38 0.07 -2.89
C ILE A 58 6.28 -1.15 -3.80
N GLY A 59 7.41 -1.55 -4.40
CA GLY A 59 7.46 -2.68 -5.35
C GLY A 59 7.15 -4.01 -4.68
N VAL A 60 7.81 -4.31 -3.57
CA VAL A 60 7.68 -5.62 -2.91
C VAL A 60 6.31 -5.80 -2.25
N HIS A 61 5.80 -4.78 -1.56
CA HIS A 61 4.47 -4.86 -0.92
C HIS A 61 3.32 -4.49 -1.84
N ARG A 62 3.60 -4.05 -3.08
CA ARG A 62 2.60 -3.66 -4.08
C ARG A 62 1.58 -2.63 -3.56
N ILE A 63 2.08 -1.65 -2.82
CA ILE A 63 1.27 -0.57 -2.20
C ILE A 63 1.28 0.71 -3.04
N GLU A 64 0.46 1.69 -2.67
CA GLU A 64 0.46 3.01 -3.29
C GLU A 64 1.67 3.85 -2.84
N PRO A 65 2.31 4.63 -3.73
CA PRO A 65 3.46 5.47 -3.36
C PRO A 65 3.17 6.44 -2.21
N TRP A 66 2.04 7.15 -2.28
CA TRP A 66 1.65 8.09 -1.23
C TRP A 66 1.47 7.38 0.13
N LEU A 67 0.96 6.14 0.12
CA LEU A 67 0.76 5.39 1.35
C LEU A 67 2.11 4.94 1.92
N ALA A 68 3.01 4.47 1.05
CA ALA A 68 4.37 4.09 1.43
C ALA A 68 5.12 5.24 2.12
N GLU A 69 5.05 6.46 1.59
CA GLU A 69 5.66 7.66 2.20
C GLU A 69 5.23 7.88 3.65
N ARG A 70 4.01 7.46 4.01
CA ARG A 70 3.43 7.65 5.35
C ARG A 70 3.61 6.44 6.25
N LEU A 71 3.65 5.23 5.66
CA LEU A 71 3.84 3.98 6.39
C LEU A 71 5.31 3.69 6.69
N VAL A 72 6.25 4.21 5.90
CA VAL A 72 7.66 3.83 6.01
C VAL A 72 8.23 4.19 7.39
N GLN A 73 7.96 5.39 7.90
CA GLN A 73 8.45 5.80 9.22
C GLN A 73 7.87 4.97 10.38
N PRO A 74 6.55 4.78 10.52
CA PRO A 74 6.02 3.91 11.58
C PRO A 74 6.48 2.46 11.43
N MET A 75 6.56 1.95 10.20
CA MET A 75 7.10 0.62 9.92
C MET A 75 8.53 0.50 10.45
N LEU A 76 9.41 1.42 10.08
CA LEU A 76 10.81 1.35 10.48
C LEU A 76 11.00 1.60 11.96
N ALA A 77 10.26 2.53 12.56
CA ALA A 77 10.31 2.75 13.99
C ALA A 77 10.01 1.48 14.78
N GLU A 78 8.95 0.75 14.39
CA GLU A 78 8.63 -0.53 15.01
C GLU A 78 9.71 -1.56 14.71
N LEU A 79 10.05 -1.77 13.42
CA LEU A 79 11.04 -2.74 13.00
C LEU A 79 12.33 -2.52 13.80
N LEU A 80 12.95 -1.34 13.71
CA LEU A 80 14.20 -1.01 14.38
C LEU A 80 14.16 -1.23 15.90
N SER A 81 12.99 -1.10 16.54
CA SER A 81 12.83 -1.31 17.98
C SER A 81 12.73 -2.78 18.40
N ILE A 82 12.19 -3.66 17.54
CA ILE A 82 11.94 -5.08 17.87
C ILE A 82 12.85 -6.06 17.13
N GLY A 83 13.68 -5.57 16.20
CA GLY A 83 14.55 -6.41 15.38
C GLY A 83 15.64 -7.10 16.19
N LEU A 84 16.06 -8.27 15.73
CA LEU A 84 17.33 -8.88 16.12
C LEU A 84 18.44 -8.15 15.36
N TRP A 85 19.47 -7.69 16.07
CA TRP A 85 20.49 -6.82 15.51
C TRP A 85 21.82 -7.53 15.38
N LYS A 86 22.48 -7.27 14.24
CA LYS A 86 23.85 -7.69 13.98
C LYS A 86 24.70 -6.51 13.51
N ILE A 87 26.00 -6.56 13.78
CA ILE A 87 26.99 -5.58 13.33
C ILE A 87 28.08 -6.25 12.49
N SER A 88 28.50 -5.61 11.39
CA SER A 88 29.61 -6.04 10.55
C SER A 88 30.95 -5.53 11.08
N GLY A 89 32.06 -6.10 10.59
CA GLY A 89 33.41 -5.59 10.86
C GLY A 89 33.60 -4.11 10.51
N ASP A 90 32.95 -3.64 9.43
CA ASP A 90 32.99 -2.23 8.99
C ASP A 90 32.00 -1.31 9.72
N GLY A 91 31.34 -1.78 10.80
CA GLY A 91 30.43 -0.98 11.61
C GLY A 91 29.03 -0.74 11.02
N MET A 92 28.63 -1.49 9.99
CA MET A 92 27.26 -1.48 9.47
C MET A 92 26.35 -2.34 10.35
N TYR A 93 25.10 -1.91 10.52
CA TYR A 93 24.11 -2.66 11.30
C TYR A 93 23.08 -3.32 10.40
N ALA A 94 22.75 -4.56 10.72
CA ALA A 94 21.67 -5.32 10.10
C ALA A 94 20.58 -5.58 11.12
N GLY A 95 19.38 -5.07 10.85
CA GLY A 95 18.18 -5.40 11.60
C GLY A 95 17.47 -6.57 10.93
N LEU A 96 17.11 -7.60 11.70
CA LEU A 96 16.52 -8.84 11.24
C LEU A 96 15.19 -9.11 11.98
N TRP A 97 14.10 -9.24 11.23
CA TRP A 97 12.80 -9.73 11.71
C TRP A 97 12.53 -11.17 11.27
N PRO A 98 12.49 -12.13 12.21
CA PRO A 98 12.19 -13.51 11.88
C PRO A 98 10.75 -13.62 11.33
N GLY A 99 10.58 -14.53 10.38
CA GLY A 99 9.27 -14.96 9.86
C GLY A 99 8.86 -16.30 10.46
N PRO A 100 8.07 -17.10 9.73
CA PRO A 100 7.86 -18.51 10.05
C PRO A 100 9.19 -19.26 10.28
N PRO A 101 9.20 -20.41 10.97
CA PRO A 101 10.42 -21.16 11.27
C PRO A 101 11.32 -21.35 10.04
N GLY A 102 12.57 -20.89 10.13
CA GLY A 102 13.56 -20.97 9.05
C GLY A 102 13.49 -19.85 8.00
N ALA A 103 12.58 -18.87 8.14
CA ALA A 103 12.44 -17.77 7.21
C ALA A 103 12.70 -16.40 7.87
N GLN A 104 13.19 -15.47 7.05
CA GLN A 104 13.39 -14.07 7.43
C GLN A 104 12.29 -13.19 6.83
N CYS A 105 11.48 -12.57 7.69
CA CYS A 105 10.34 -11.76 7.26
C CYS A 105 10.81 -10.44 6.64
N HIS A 106 11.64 -9.69 7.35
CA HIS A 106 12.21 -8.44 6.84
C HIS A 106 13.68 -8.31 7.25
N CYS A 107 14.42 -7.47 6.55
CA CYS A 107 15.74 -7.01 6.95
C CYS A 107 15.96 -5.56 6.54
N VAL A 108 16.84 -4.89 7.27
CA VAL A 108 17.32 -3.56 6.94
C VAL A 108 18.82 -3.50 7.11
N LEU A 109 19.48 -2.70 6.28
CA LEU A 109 20.85 -2.27 6.52
C LEU A 109 20.84 -0.81 6.93
N PHE A 110 21.39 -0.56 8.11
CA PHE A 110 21.47 0.74 8.74
C PHE A 110 22.93 1.16 8.88
N ASN A 111 23.22 2.40 8.51
CA ASN A 111 24.51 3.02 8.76
C ASN A 111 24.38 4.03 9.91
N PRO A 112 25.11 3.84 11.02
CA PRO A 112 25.02 4.72 12.18
C PRO A 112 25.59 6.11 11.91
N LEU A 113 26.61 6.23 11.05
CA LEU A 113 27.27 7.51 10.75
C LEU A 113 26.33 8.47 10.02
N SER A 114 25.62 7.96 9.01
CA SER A 114 24.68 8.77 8.22
C SER A 114 23.26 8.78 8.81
N LYS A 115 23.00 7.99 9.87
CA LYS A 115 21.67 7.74 10.44
C LYS A 115 20.62 7.39 9.38
N ALA A 116 21.02 6.59 8.40
CA ALA A 116 20.21 6.29 7.21
C ALA A 116 20.06 4.78 7.02
N ILE A 117 18.89 4.40 6.49
CA ILE A 117 18.62 3.04 6.06
C ILE A 117 18.96 2.95 4.58
N PHE A 118 20.04 2.22 4.30
CA PHE A 118 20.58 2.06 2.95
C PHE A 118 19.85 1.00 2.16
N SER A 119 19.35 -0.03 2.84
CA SER A 119 18.69 -1.14 2.18
C SER A 119 17.56 -1.70 3.02
N TYR A 120 16.54 -2.15 2.31
CA TYR A 120 15.41 -2.89 2.86
C TYR A 120 15.24 -4.16 2.04
N GLY A 121 14.95 -5.26 2.70
CA GLY A 121 14.68 -6.54 2.05
C GLY A 121 13.61 -7.31 2.78
N THR A 122 12.89 -8.14 2.03
CA THR A 122 11.93 -9.11 2.56
C THR A 122 11.86 -10.27 1.57
N HIS A 123 11.56 -11.46 2.06
CA HIS A 123 11.36 -12.64 1.23
C HIS A 123 9.93 -12.77 0.69
N HIS A 124 8.98 -11.97 1.20
CA HIS A 124 7.57 -12.12 0.87
C HIS A 124 6.86 -10.76 0.83
N GLY A 125 5.73 -10.68 0.12
CA GLY A 125 4.83 -9.54 0.25
C GLY A 125 4.20 -9.52 1.66
N GLU A 126 3.66 -8.38 2.11
CA GLU A 126 3.00 -8.35 3.45
C GLU A 126 1.75 -9.24 3.48
N TYR A 127 1.15 -9.48 2.30
CA TYR A 127 0.02 -10.39 2.15
C TYR A 127 0.37 -11.86 2.41
N ASP A 128 1.63 -12.24 2.19
CA ASP A 128 2.18 -13.58 2.41
C ASP A 128 2.83 -13.73 3.80
N CYS A 129 2.81 -12.66 4.60
CA CYS A 129 3.43 -12.69 5.92
C CYS A 129 2.62 -13.57 6.88
N GLY A 130 3.23 -14.64 7.38
CA GLY A 130 2.62 -15.57 8.35
C GLY A 130 2.41 -14.98 9.76
N VAL A 131 2.82 -13.72 10.00
CA VAL A 131 2.56 -13.04 11.28
C VAL A 131 1.07 -12.75 11.41
N SER A 132 0.46 -13.33 12.44
CA SER A 132 -0.93 -13.06 12.81
C SER A 132 -1.06 -11.63 13.34
N LEU A 133 -2.08 -10.92 12.88
CA LEU A 133 -2.40 -9.58 13.38
C LEU A 133 -3.58 -9.68 14.36
N PRO A 134 -3.64 -8.82 15.40
CA PRO A 134 -4.83 -8.70 16.24
C PRO A 134 -6.09 -8.49 15.39
N ALA A 135 -7.24 -9.05 15.80
CA ALA A 135 -8.47 -8.94 15.00
C ALA A 135 -8.89 -7.49 14.71
N ARG A 136 -8.62 -6.58 15.66
CA ARG A 136 -8.91 -5.14 15.53
C ARG A 136 -7.60 -4.37 15.36
N ALA A 137 -7.53 -3.57 14.30
CA ALA A 137 -6.42 -2.64 14.12
C ALA A 137 -6.38 -1.63 15.28
N PRO A 138 -5.21 -1.39 15.90
CA PRO A 138 -5.05 -0.33 16.90
C PRO A 138 -5.27 1.05 16.26
N ARG A 139 -5.41 2.09 17.10
CA ARG A 139 -5.56 3.47 16.66
C ARG A 139 -4.24 3.98 16.08
N LEU A 140 -4.11 3.81 14.78
CA LEU A 140 -2.94 4.23 14.01
C LEU A 140 -2.97 5.72 13.69
N TRP A 141 -1.88 6.42 13.99
CA TRP A 141 -1.61 7.76 13.48
C TRP A 141 -0.70 7.70 12.26
N LEU A 142 -1.13 8.30 11.15
CA LEU A 142 -0.32 8.45 9.93
C LEU A 142 -0.21 9.93 9.55
N PRO A 143 1.01 10.46 9.30
CA PRO A 143 1.17 11.87 8.98
C PRO A 143 0.40 12.25 7.70
N ALA A 144 -0.18 13.46 7.69
CA ALA A 144 -0.82 14.01 6.50
C ALA A 144 0.23 14.40 5.44
N PRO A 145 -0.12 14.42 4.13
CA PRO A 145 0.75 14.95 3.08
C PRO A 145 1.32 16.32 3.48
N ARG A 146 2.62 16.52 3.24
CA ARG A 146 3.30 17.83 3.31
C ARG A 146 3.34 18.49 4.70
N LYS A 147 2.89 17.82 5.77
CA LYS A 147 3.13 18.28 7.15
C LYS A 147 4.38 17.59 7.68
N GLN A 148 5.41 18.38 7.96
CA GLN A 148 6.63 17.91 8.63
C GLN A 148 6.26 17.14 9.91
N GLU A 149 6.77 15.90 9.97
CA GLU A 149 7.33 15.27 11.15
C GLU A 149 6.66 15.63 12.49
N GLY A 150 5.45 15.11 12.68
CA GLY A 150 4.85 15.05 14.01
C GLY A 150 5.23 13.76 14.73
N PHE A 151 5.34 13.81 16.05
CA PHE A 151 5.14 12.62 16.88
C PHE A 151 3.63 12.31 16.91
N PRO A 152 3.23 11.02 17.03
CA PRO A 152 1.85 10.71 17.32
C PRO A 152 1.45 11.43 18.62
N PRO A 153 0.28 12.09 18.66
CA PRO A 153 -0.27 12.64 19.89
C PRO A 153 -0.38 11.57 20.99
N PRO A 154 -0.38 11.95 22.29
CA PRO A 154 -0.60 11.01 23.38
C PRO A 154 -1.84 10.12 23.16
N GLY A 155 -1.70 8.81 23.39
CA GLY A 155 -2.77 7.83 23.21
C GLY A 155 -3.00 7.35 21.76
N LEU A 156 -2.23 7.86 20.80
CA LEU A 156 -2.13 7.30 19.46
C LEU A 156 -0.76 6.65 19.28
N ASP A 157 -0.72 5.58 18.50
CA ASP A 157 0.50 4.82 18.27
C ASP A 157 0.77 4.66 16.76
N LEU A 158 2.01 4.32 16.46
CA LEU A 158 2.50 3.89 15.15
C LEU A 158 2.24 2.38 14.94
N SER A 159 1.91 1.64 16.01
CA SER A 159 1.42 0.27 15.89
C SER A 159 0.13 0.25 15.07
N GLY A 160 0.02 -0.70 14.15
CA GLY A 160 -1.11 -0.82 13.23
C GLY A 160 -0.77 -0.57 11.76
N TRP A 161 0.44 -0.11 11.43
CA TRP A 161 0.88 0.01 10.03
C TRP A 161 0.77 -1.32 9.28
N ARG A 162 1.02 -2.47 9.94
CA ARG A 162 0.87 -3.80 9.34
C ARG A 162 -0.54 -4.07 8.82
N HIS A 163 -1.58 -3.61 9.51
CA HIS A 163 -2.96 -3.74 9.02
C HIS A 163 -3.15 -2.99 7.71
N VAL A 164 -2.70 -1.73 7.68
CA VAL A 164 -2.84 -0.87 6.50
C VAL A 164 -1.99 -1.38 5.35
N LEU A 165 -0.76 -1.80 5.63
CA LEU A 165 0.14 -2.40 4.64
C LEU A 165 -0.46 -3.68 4.05
N ARG A 166 -0.98 -4.58 4.89
CA ARG A 166 -1.60 -5.83 4.44
C ARG A 166 -2.86 -5.55 3.62
N ALA A 167 -3.73 -4.66 4.07
CA ALA A 167 -4.92 -4.26 3.33
C ALA A 167 -4.60 -3.65 1.96
N SER A 168 -3.56 -2.80 1.88
CA SER A 168 -3.09 -2.25 0.60
C SER A 168 -2.50 -3.33 -0.29
N ALA A 169 -1.67 -4.21 0.27
CA ALA A 169 -1.02 -5.30 -0.45
C ALA A 169 -2.05 -6.26 -1.07
N THR A 170 -3.11 -6.61 -0.35
CA THR A 170 -4.18 -7.50 -0.83
C THR A 170 -5.27 -6.80 -1.64
N SER A 171 -5.38 -5.48 -1.55
CA SER A 171 -6.43 -4.73 -2.24
C SER A 171 -6.42 -5.01 -3.75
N PRO A 172 -7.59 -5.25 -4.39
CA PRO A 172 -7.68 -5.46 -5.83
C PRO A 172 -7.36 -4.19 -6.62
N VAL A 173 -7.30 -3.03 -5.96
CA VAL A 173 -7.08 -1.72 -6.55
C VAL A 173 -6.05 -0.91 -5.76
N ARG A 174 -5.48 0.09 -6.42
CA ARG A 174 -4.83 1.21 -5.75
C ARG A 174 -5.85 2.29 -5.44
N ILE A 175 -5.80 2.89 -4.27
CA ILE A 175 -6.66 4.02 -3.91
C ILE A 175 -5.79 5.28 -3.89
N THR A 176 -6.07 6.26 -4.74
CA THR A 176 -5.34 7.54 -4.70
C THR A 176 -5.70 8.35 -3.47
N TRP A 177 -4.84 9.29 -3.09
CA TRP A 177 -5.14 10.23 -2.00
C TRP A 177 -6.46 11.01 -2.22
N PRO A 178 -6.72 11.63 -3.39
CA PRO A 178 -8.00 12.30 -3.65
C PRO A 178 -9.22 11.37 -3.51
N ALA A 179 -9.12 10.12 -3.98
CA ALA A 179 -10.21 9.16 -3.84
C ALA A 179 -10.47 8.82 -2.35
N LEU A 180 -9.43 8.78 -1.53
CA LEU A 180 -9.58 8.54 -0.08
C LEU A 180 -10.16 9.76 0.64
N GLU A 181 -9.83 10.99 0.21
CA GLU A 181 -10.46 12.21 0.70
C GLU A 181 -11.95 12.26 0.36
N ASP A 182 -12.31 11.94 -0.89
CA ASP A 182 -13.69 11.76 -1.32
C ASP A 182 -14.42 10.75 -0.42
N PHE A 183 -13.79 9.60 -0.19
CA PHE A 183 -14.35 8.55 0.67
C PHE A 183 -14.63 9.05 2.09
N ALA A 184 -13.65 9.73 2.70
CA ALA A 184 -13.78 10.27 4.05
C ALA A 184 -14.93 11.29 4.14
N ALA A 185 -14.99 12.21 3.17
CA ALA A 185 -16.01 13.24 3.11
C ALA A 185 -17.43 12.65 2.98
N ARG A 186 -17.60 11.58 2.19
CA ARG A 186 -18.93 10.96 2.00
C ARG A 186 -19.35 10.02 3.11
N THR A 187 -18.42 9.28 3.71
CA THR A 187 -18.76 8.27 4.73
C THR A 187 -18.81 8.81 6.15
N SER A 188 -18.04 9.86 6.44
CA SER A 188 -17.92 10.43 7.79
C SER A 188 -18.35 11.88 7.89
N GLY A 189 -18.59 12.56 6.76
CA GLY A 189 -18.85 14.00 6.72
C GLY A 189 -17.65 14.87 7.13
N ARG A 190 -16.45 14.26 7.27
CA ARG A 190 -15.25 14.91 7.79
C ARG A 190 -14.08 14.77 6.82
N PRO A 191 -13.17 15.76 6.78
CA PRO A 191 -11.94 15.65 6.02
C PRO A 191 -11.04 14.55 6.59
N LEU A 192 -10.19 13.99 5.74
CA LEU A 192 -9.21 12.99 6.14
C LEU A 192 -8.19 13.62 7.10
N ALA A 193 -7.98 12.99 8.27
CA ALA A 193 -7.09 13.48 9.30
C ALA A 193 -6.08 12.38 9.70
N PRO A 194 -4.90 12.74 10.26
CA PRO A 194 -3.86 11.77 10.61
C PRO A 194 -4.33 10.59 11.48
N HIS A 195 -5.23 10.84 12.44
CA HIS A 195 -5.75 9.83 13.36
C HIS A 195 -6.91 9.01 12.78
N THR A 196 -7.51 9.43 11.66
CA THR A 196 -8.57 8.68 10.97
C THR A 196 -8.05 7.97 9.72
N LEU A 197 -6.89 8.36 9.19
CA LEU A 197 -6.33 7.87 7.94
C LEU A 197 -6.30 6.34 7.88
N GLY A 198 -5.72 5.69 8.88
CA GLY A 198 -5.61 4.23 8.93
C GLY A 198 -6.98 3.54 8.88
N SER A 199 -7.91 3.93 9.76
CA SER A 199 -9.26 3.36 9.79
C SER A 199 -10.06 3.63 8.53
N THR A 200 -9.93 4.83 7.95
CA THR A 200 -10.60 5.20 6.70
C THR A 200 -10.06 4.37 5.54
N TYR A 201 -8.73 4.20 5.45
CA TYR A 201 -8.11 3.37 4.43
C TYR A 201 -8.54 1.90 4.56
N LEU A 202 -8.49 1.32 5.76
CA LEU A 202 -8.94 -0.06 6.00
C LEU A 202 -10.40 -0.26 5.59
N THR A 203 -11.26 0.70 5.91
CA THR A 203 -12.68 0.67 5.52
C THR A 203 -12.83 0.75 4.00
N ALA A 204 -12.11 1.68 3.34
CA ALA A 204 -12.15 1.84 1.89
C ALA A 204 -11.63 0.60 1.14
N ALA A 205 -10.52 0.02 1.59
CA ALA A 205 -9.95 -1.22 1.05
C ALA A 205 -10.92 -2.40 1.22
N GLY A 206 -11.57 -2.52 2.38
CA GLY A 206 -12.62 -3.51 2.61
C GLY A 206 -13.81 -3.37 1.66
N ARG A 207 -14.23 -2.12 1.35
CA ARG A 207 -15.27 -1.87 0.34
C ARG A 207 -14.79 -2.23 -1.07
N ALA A 208 -13.55 -1.87 -1.42
CA ALA A 208 -12.95 -2.18 -2.71
C ALA A 208 -12.87 -3.70 -2.97
N HIS A 209 -12.59 -4.51 -1.95
CA HIS A 209 -12.62 -5.98 -2.07
C HIS A 209 -13.98 -6.52 -2.53
N ARG A 210 -15.10 -5.91 -2.12
CA ARG A 210 -16.43 -6.31 -2.59
C ARG A 210 -16.67 -6.00 -4.07
N LEU A 211 -15.91 -5.04 -4.61
CA LEU A 211 -15.95 -4.65 -6.02
C LEU A 211 -14.99 -5.49 -6.89
N ALA A 212 -14.15 -6.33 -6.29
CA ALA A 212 -13.13 -7.12 -6.99
C ALA A 212 -13.69 -7.93 -8.18
N PRO A 213 -14.85 -8.60 -8.10
CA PRO A 213 -15.40 -9.33 -9.25
C PRO A 213 -15.66 -8.43 -10.45
N VAL A 214 -16.19 -7.22 -10.22
CA VAL A 214 -16.47 -6.25 -11.29
C VAL A 214 -15.17 -5.66 -11.83
N MET A 215 -14.23 -5.32 -10.95
CA MET A 215 -12.92 -4.74 -11.31
C MET A 215 -12.07 -5.72 -12.15
N ASN A 216 -12.10 -7.01 -11.81
CA ASN A 216 -11.38 -8.05 -12.54
C ASN A 216 -11.98 -8.31 -13.94
N SER A 217 -13.22 -7.90 -14.19
CA SER A 217 -13.89 -7.99 -15.49
C SER A 217 -13.67 -6.76 -16.39
N LEU A 218 -12.87 -5.78 -15.94
CA LEU A 218 -12.59 -4.59 -16.74
C LEU A 218 -11.60 -4.94 -17.88
N PRO A 219 -11.84 -4.45 -19.12
CA PRO A 219 -10.88 -4.51 -20.20
C PRO A 219 -9.54 -3.92 -19.78
N GLN A 220 -8.46 -4.67 -19.99
CA GLN A 220 -7.09 -4.27 -19.68
C GLN A 220 -6.55 -3.33 -20.77
N ARG A 221 -7.20 -2.17 -20.92
CA ARG A 221 -6.84 -1.11 -21.87
C ARG A 221 -6.87 0.24 -21.14
N HIS A 222 -6.08 1.19 -21.61
CA HIS A 222 -6.02 2.54 -21.07
C HIS A 222 -7.41 3.21 -21.12
N ASP A 223 -8.11 3.25 -20.00
CA ASP A 223 -9.50 3.70 -19.92
C ASP A 223 -9.92 3.99 -18.47
N ALA A 224 -11.11 4.58 -18.29
CA ALA A 224 -11.70 4.79 -16.97
C ALA A 224 -13.15 4.30 -16.91
N TYR A 225 -13.55 3.74 -15.78
CA TYR A 225 -14.87 3.16 -15.55
C TYR A 225 -15.46 3.66 -14.24
N TRP A 226 -16.77 3.90 -14.22
CA TRP A 226 -17.53 4.10 -13.00
C TRP A 226 -18.13 2.76 -12.56
N ILE A 227 -17.93 2.41 -11.29
CA ILE A 227 -18.43 1.18 -10.65
C ILE A 227 -19.21 1.55 -9.40
N ASP A 228 -20.42 1.03 -9.25
CA ASP A 228 -21.28 1.32 -8.11
C ASP A 228 -21.16 0.23 -7.04
N ASP A 229 -20.93 0.67 -5.81
CA ASP A 229 -20.91 -0.11 -4.59
C ASP A 229 -22.30 -0.08 -3.94
N GLN A 230 -22.91 -1.26 -3.80
CA GLN A 230 -24.26 -1.43 -3.23
C GLN A 230 -24.26 -1.55 -1.69
N GLY A 231 -23.21 -1.09 -1.00
CA GLY A 231 -23.18 -1.05 0.46
C GLY A 231 -24.14 -0.01 1.06
N PRO A 232 -24.21 0.07 2.40
CA PRO A 232 -25.23 0.86 3.12
C PRO A 232 -25.30 2.33 2.69
N LEU A 233 -24.14 2.94 2.47
CA LEU A 233 -24.02 4.18 1.70
C LEU A 233 -23.59 3.81 0.28
N ARG A 234 -24.47 4.02 -0.69
CA ARG A 234 -24.17 3.73 -2.10
C ARG A 234 -23.13 4.72 -2.63
N LEU A 235 -22.00 4.18 -3.07
CA LEU A 235 -20.86 4.96 -3.58
C LEU A 235 -20.55 4.56 -5.02
N ARG A 236 -20.09 5.52 -5.81
CA ARG A 236 -19.65 5.33 -7.19
C ARG A 236 -18.15 5.61 -7.28
N TRP A 237 -17.40 4.64 -7.81
CA TRP A 237 -15.94 4.61 -7.82
C TRP A 237 -15.44 4.79 -9.26
N ARG A 238 -14.59 5.80 -9.50
CA ARG A 238 -13.90 5.98 -10.79
C ARG A 238 -12.62 5.18 -10.78
N VAL A 239 -12.53 4.16 -11.62
CA VAL A 239 -11.41 3.24 -11.74
C VAL A 239 -10.70 3.45 -13.07
N ALA A 240 -9.45 3.90 -13.04
CA ALA A 240 -8.55 3.96 -14.17
C ALA A 240 -7.84 2.61 -14.35
N VAL A 241 -7.78 2.11 -15.58
CA VAL A 241 -7.12 0.85 -15.94
C VAL A 241 -5.97 1.16 -16.88
N GLU A 242 -4.80 0.58 -16.60
CA GLU A 242 -3.57 0.78 -17.36
C GLU A 242 -2.94 -0.58 -17.71
N PRO A 243 -2.58 -0.88 -18.97
CA PRO A 243 -2.15 -2.21 -19.44
C PRO A 243 -0.92 -2.82 -18.75
N HIS A 244 -0.18 -2.05 -17.95
CA HIS A 244 1.05 -2.49 -17.27
C HIS A 244 1.01 -2.31 -15.75
N GLN A 245 -0.12 -1.84 -15.21
CA GLN A 245 -0.28 -1.73 -13.77
C GLN A 245 -0.73 -3.07 -13.20
N SER A 246 -0.13 -3.46 -12.06
CA SER A 246 -0.51 -4.68 -11.34
C SER A 246 -1.91 -4.61 -10.71
N LYS A 247 -2.43 -3.40 -10.53
CA LYS A 247 -3.74 -3.09 -9.94
C LYS A 247 -4.32 -1.87 -10.67
N PRO A 248 -5.60 -1.87 -11.05
CA PRO A 248 -6.25 -0.65 -11.50
C PRO A 248 -6.32 0.38 -10.36
N THR A 249 -6.50 1.64 -10.72
CA THR A 249 -6.37 2.77 -9.79
C THR A 249 -7.70 3.49 -9.60
N VAL A 250 -8.23 3.52 -8.38
CA VAL A 250 -9.36 4.35 -8.00
C VAL A 250 -8.90 5.80 -7.91
N THR A 251 -9.44 6.65 -8.76
CA THR A 251 -9.06 8.07 -8.88
C THR A 251 -10.06 9.03 -8.25
N GLN A 252 -11.33 8.60 -8.09
CA GLN A 252 -12.39 9.43 -7.55
C GLN A 252 -13.50 8.58 -6.91
N ILE A 253 -14.17 9.09 -5.87
CA ILE A 253 -15.34 8.46 -5.25
C ILE A 253 -16.47 9.48 -5.10
N ARG A 254 -17.71 9.09 -5.41
CA ARG A 254 -18.90 9.95 -5.30
C ARG A 254 -20.06 9.21 -4.66
N THR A 255 -21.11 9.92 -4.27
CA THR A 255 -22.41 9.32 -4.01
C THR A 255 -23.02 8.83 -5.33
N ALA A 256 -23.74 7.71 -5.28
CA ALA A 256 -24.44 7.17 -6.44
C ALA A 256 -25.91 7.58 -6.40
N ASP A 257 -26.37 8.32 -7.42
CA ASP A 257 -27.78 8.64 -7.62
C ASP A 257 -28.37 7.63 -8.63
N GLY A 258 -29.42 6.90 -8.24
CA GLY A 258 -30.12 5.94 -9.11
C GLY A 258 -29.41 4.60 -9.37
N PRO A 259 -29.99 3.72 -10.22
CA PRO A 259 -29.42 2.41 -10.55
C PRO A 259 -28.42 2.50 -11.71
N VAL A 260 -27.14 2.23 -11.47
CA VAL A 260 -26.16 1.93 -12.52
C VAL A 260 -25.15 0.92 -11.99
N THR A 261 -24.73 -0.04 -12.82
CA THR A 261 -23.83 -1.13 -12.38
C THR A 261 -22.42 -1.00 -12.95
N ARG A 262 -22.26 -0.38 -14.13
CA ARG A 262 -20.95 -0.08 -14.75
C ARG A 262 -21.12 0.85 -15.96
N VAL A 263 -20.38 1.96 -16.03
CA VAL A 263 -20.37 2.86 -17.21
C VAL A 263 -18.95 3.30 -17.53
N ARG A 264 -18.57 3.31 -18.81
CA ARG A 264 -17.30 3.88 -19.27
C ARG A 264 -17.29 5.38 -18.96
N ALA A 265 -16.32 5.85 -18.19
CA ALA A 265 -16.17 7.26 -17.89
C ALA A 265 -15.61 7.96 -19.13
N HIS A 266 -16.48 8.51 -19.98
CA HIS A 266 -16.02 9.37 -21.06
C HIS A 266 -15.35 10.59 -20.44
N GLY A 267 -14.12 10.86 -20.85
CA GLY A 267 -13.43 12.09 -20.50
C GLY A 267 -14.26 13.25 -21.04
N GLY A 268 -15.04 13.89 -20.17
CA GLY A 268 -15.52 15.22 -20.45
C GLY A 268 -14.28 16.09 -20.61
N SER A 269 -13.90 16.38 -21.86
CA SER A 269 -13.38 17.70 -22.14
C SER A 269 -14.43 18.67 -21.60
N ASN A 270 -14.00 19.72 -20.93
CA ASN A 270 -14.83 20.91 -20.78
C ASN A 270 -15.13 21.40 -22.20
N GLY A 271 -16.17 20.85 -22.81
CA GLY A 271 -16.80 21.40 -23.99
C GLY A 271 -17.51 22.65 -23.53
N THR A 272 -16.76 23.75 -23.50
CA THR A 272 -17.32 25.09 -23.60
C THR A 272 -18.25 25.05 -24.80
N ARG A 273 -19.55 24.92 -24.54
CA ARG A 273 -20.58 25.02 -25.57
C ARG A 273 -20.41 26.43 -26.13
N PRO A 274 -20.01 26.62 -27.41
CA PRO A 274 -20.05 27.96 -27.97
C PRO A 274 -21.50 28.38 -27.89
N ALA A 275 -21.75 29.51 -27.21
CA ALA A 275 -23.06 30.12 -27.20
C ALA A 275 -23.51 30.25 -28.66
N GLY A 276 -24.53 29.48 -29.03
CA GLY A 276 -25.19 29.62 -30.31
C GLY A 276 -25.70 31.04 -30.41
N ARG A 277 -25.06 31.83 -31.27
CA ARG A 277 -25.49 33.19 -31.62
C ARG A 277 -26.94 33.08 -32.12
N PRO A 278 -27.90 33.85 -31.59
CA PRO A 278 -29.24 33.86 -32.14
C PRO A 278 -29.17 34.34 -33.60
N ARG A 279 -29.80 33.60 -34.52
CA ARG A 279 -30.05 34.12 -35.87
C ARG A 279 -31.06 35.28 -35.73
N PRO A 280 -30.80 36.46 -36.30
CA PRO A 280 -31.85 37.44 -36.48
C PRO A 280 -32.87 36.89 -37.48
N HIS A 281 -34.14 37.00 -37.12
CA HIS A 281 -35.23 36.95 -38.06
C HIS A 281 -35.25 38.27 -38.84
N GLN A 282 -35.49 38.14 -40.15
CA GLN A 282 -35.69 39.17 -41.17
C GLN A 282 -34.43 39.73 -41.82
#